data_AF-A0A447JNC2-F1
#
_entry.id   AF-A0A447JNC2-F1
#
_cell.length_a   1.000
_cell.length_b   1.000
_cell.length_c   1.000
_cell.angle_alpha   90.00
_cell.angle_beta   90.00
_cell.angle_gamma   90.00
#
_symmetry.space_group_name_H-M   'P 1'
#
loop_
_entity.id
_entity.type
_entity.pdbx_description
1 polymer ?
#
loop_
_entity_poly.entity_id
_entity_poly.type
_entity_poly.pdbx_seq_one_letter_code
_entity_poly.pdbx_strand_id
1 'polypeptide(L)'
;MKKALRYPAIILTMAALVVFAMLHFVLPEFAAIYRSFNTPLPLLTRGIIAIAQWGAAWGWLILFLTMLIAIAHRRVKQKPSWQAQRQRLLLRLPVMGRLIRGQKLAQIFTVLALTQSAGIPFLQGLESAIDSLGCPYWSQRLTQVHQEIAAGNPVWLALKNTQEFSPLCLQLVRTGEASGSLDIMLHNLARHHSETTLALADNLASLLEPALLIITGLIIGTLVVAMYLPIFHLGDAMSGMG
;
A
#
# COMPACT_ATOMS: atom_id res chain seq x y z
N MET A 1 6.10 -9.66 1.51
CA MET A 1 5.65 -8.31 1.97
C MET A 1 6.80 -7.44 2.51
N LYS A 2 7.42 -7.73 3.67
CA LYS A 2 8.49 -6.85 4.23
C LYS A 2 9.79 -6.76 3.42
N LYS A 3 10.07 -7.73 2.53
CA LYS A 3 11.29 -7.74 1.70
C LYS A 3 11.18 -6.84 0.46
N ALA A 4 10.03 -6.83 -0.21
CA ALA A 4 9.78 -6.06 -1.45
C ALA A 4 9.78 -4.53 -1.24
N LEU A 5 9.40 -4.06 -0.04
CA LEU A 5 9.36 -2.62 0.29
C LEU A 5 10.71 -2.02 0.69
N ARG A 6 11.75 -2.84 0.90
CA ARG A 6 13.06 -2.34 1.37
C ARG A 6 13.74 -1.47 0.32
N TYR A 7 13.71 -1.91 -0.94
CA TYR A 7 14.37 -1.22 -2.03
C TYR A 7 13.74 0.16 -2.34
N PRO A 8 12.40 0.27 -2.50
CA PRO A 8 11.73 1.59 -2.59
C PRO A 8 12.02 2.49 -1.38
N ALA A 9 12.07 1.94 -0.17
CA ALA A 9 12.34 2.73 1.03
C ALA A 9 13.76 3.30 1.05
N ILE A 10 14.77 2.54 0.61
CA ILE A 10 16.15 3.02 0.51
C ILE A 10 16.26 4.16 -0.51
N ILE A 11 15.65 4.01 -1.68
CA ILE A 11 15.68 5.07 -2.71
C ILE A 11 14.99 6.33 -2.20
N LEU A 12 13.81 6.19 -1.58
CA LEU A 12 13.03 7.33 -1.08
C LEU A 12 13.76 8.05 0.06
N THR A 13 14.39 7.30 0.96
CA THR A 13 15.21 7.89 2.04
C THR A 13 16.45 8.59 1.49
N MET A 14 17.13 8.01 0.50
CA MET A 14 18.29 8.63 -0.13
C MET A 14 17.91 9.89 -0.92
N ALA A 15 16.82 9.85 -1.70
CA ALA A 15 16.30 11.01 -2.41
C ALA A 15 15.89 12.13 -1.45
N ALA A 16 15.21 11.80 -0.35
CA ALA A 16 14.84 12.77 0.69
C ALA A 16 16.07 13.40 1.34
N LEU A 17 17.12 12.63 1.61
CA LEU A 17 18.38 13.12 2.17
C LEU A 17 19.08 14.08 1.20
N VAL A 18 19.15 13.74 -0.09
CA VAL A 18 19.74 14.61 -1.12
C VAL A 18 18.97 15.92 -1.24
N VAL A 19 17.64 15.85 -1.31
CA VAL A 19 16.79 17.05 -1.37
C VAL A 19 16.95 17.91 -0.13
N PHE A 20 16.98 17.30 1.05
CA PHE A 20 17.18 18.02 2.32
C PHE A 20 18.54 18.73 2.35
N ALA A 21 19.62 18.02 1.99
CA ALA A 21 20.96 18.59 1.94
C ALA A 21 21.03 19.77 0.95
N MET A 22 20.43 19.61 -0.23
CA MET A 22 20.39 20.67 -1.24
C MET A 22 19.61 21.90 -0.77
N LEU A 23 18.45 21.73 -0.13
CA LEU A 23 17.64 22.85 0.35
C LEU A 23 18.28 23.57 1.55
N HIS A 24 18.99 22.85 2.43
CA HIS A 24 19.51 23.43 3.67
C HIS A 24 20.95 23.93 3.59
N PHE A 25 21.81 23.32 2.75
CA PHE A 25 23.22 23.71 2.63
C PHE A 25 23.49 24.49 1.35
N VAL A 26 22.95 24.03 0.21
CA VAL A 26 23.34 24.57 -1.11
C VAL A 26 22.50 25.79 -1.50
N LEU A 27 21.18 25.70 -1.38
CA LEU A 27 20.24 26.77 -1.70
C LEU A 27 20.49 28.11 -0.95
N PRO A 28 20.78 28.15 0.38
CA PRO A 28 20.95 29.42 1.09
C PRO A 28 22.24 30.15 0.69
N GLU A 29 23.31 29.42 0.40
CA GLU A 29 24.56 30.00 -0.10
C GLU A 29 24.32 30.74 -1.43
N PHE A 30 23.61 30.11 -2.36
CA PHE A 30 23.22 30.76 -3.60
C PHE A 30 22.33 31.99 -3.37
N ALA A 31 21.37 31.92 -2.43
CA ALA A 31 20.52 33.05 -2.11
C ALA A 31 21.31 34.23 -1.48
N ALA A 32 22.36 33.96 -0.70
CA ALA A 32 23.23 34.98 -0.12
C ALA A 32 24.01 35.74 -1.19
N ILE A 33 24.53 35.04 -2.20
CA ILE A 33 25.24 35.62 -3.34
C ILE A 33 24.32 36.59 -4.09
N TYR A 34 23.08 36.20 -4.38
CA TYR A 34 22.09 37.06 -5.03
C TYR A 34 21.79 38.34 -4.25
N ARG A 35 21.70 38.25 -2.92
CA ARG A 35 21.53 39.42 -2.06
C ARG A 35 22.70 40.39 -2.17
N SER A 36 23.93 39.90 -2.32
CA SER A 36 25.10 40.77 -2.52
C SER A 36 25.15 41.47 -3.88
N PHE A 37 24.57 40.87 -4.93
CA PHE A 37 24.47 41.46 -6.27
C PHE A 37 23.23 42.35 -6.46
N ASN A 38 22.37 42.47 -5.44
CA ASN A 38 21.13 43.26 -5.46
C ASN A 38 20.16 42.89 -6.60
N THR A 39 20.27 41.66 -7.13
CA THR A 39 19.41 41.13 -8.20
C THR A 39 18.27 40.29 -7.61
N PRO A 40 17.05 40.38 -8.16
CA PRO A 40 15.95 39.54 -7.70
C PRO A 40 16.20 38.07 -8.09
N LEU A 41 15.98 37.18 -7.12
CA LEU A 41 16.03 35.73 -7.35
C LEU A 41 15.00 35.32 -8.42
N PRO A 42 15.35 34.38 -9.33
CA PRO A 42 14.41 33.84 -10.30
C PRO A 42 13.13 33.26 -9.66
N LEU A 43 12.02 33.27 -10.40
CA LEU A 43 10.71 32.82 -9.90
C LEU A 43 10.74 31.37 -9.40
N LEU A 44 11.47 30.47 -10.09
CA LEU A 44 11.59 29.06 -9.71
C LEU A 44 12.33 28.88 -8.37
N THR A 45 13.46 29.56 -8.16
CA THR A 45 14.20 29.47 -6.89
C THR A 45 13.42 30.09 -5.74
N ARG A 46 12.74 31.22 -5.98
CA ARG A 46 11.89 31.86 -4.98
C ARG A 46 10.73 30.96 -4.55
N GLY A 47 10.12 30.24 -5.49
CA GLY A 47 9.07 29.26 -5.22
C GLY A 47 9.58 28.08 -4.37
N ILE A 48 10.75 27.53 -4.70
CA ILE A 48 11.37 26.43 -3.94
C ILE A 48 11.74 26.88 -2.53
N ILE A 49 12.35 28.06 -2.37
CA ILE A 49 12.65 28.65 -1.05
C ILE A 49 11.36 28.83 -0.25
N ALA A 50 10.28 29.30 -0.88
CA ALA A 50 8.99 29.49 -0.22
C ALA A 50 8.38 28.17 0.30
N ILE A 51 8.48 27.10 -0.47
CA ILE A 51 8.03 25.76 -0.05
C ILE A 51 8.94 25.20 1.04
N ALA A 52 10.27 25.39 0.93
CA ALA A 52 11.26 24.90 1.89
C ALA A 52 11.13 25.58 3.26
N GLN A 53 10.95 26.91 3.30
CA GLN A 53 10.76 27.64 4.55
C GLN A 53 9.41 27.33 5.21
N TRP A 54 8.37 27.07 4.41
CA TRP A 54 7.07 26.62 4.92
C TRP A 54 7.19 25.22 5.55
N GLY A 55 7.92 24.31 4.90
CA GLY A 55 8.24 22.98 5.41
C GLY A 55 9.12 22.98 6.66
N ALA A 56 10.10 23.87 6.76
CA ALA A 56 10.96 24.00 7.95
C ALA A 56 10.19 24.58 9.16
N ALA A 57 9.34 25.59 8.94
CA ALA A 57 8.52 26.19 9.98
C ALA A 57 7.38 25.26 10.48
N TRP A 58 6.88 24.35 9.62
CA TRP A 58 5.83 23.40 9.95
C TRP A 58 6.34 21.97 10.14
N GLY A 59 7.64 21.72 10.09
CA GLY A 59 8.23 20.37 10.15
C GLY A 59 7.91 19.65 11.47
N TRP A 60 8.00 20.36 12.59
CA TRP A 60 7.52 19.90 13.89
C TRP A 60 6.01 19.62 13.91
N LEU A 61 5.20 20.44 13.22
CA LEU A 61 3.76 20.24 13.05
C LEU A 61 3.44 19.01 12.18
N ILE A 62 4.21 18.71 11.14
CA ILE A 62 4.07 17.50 10.31
C ILE A 62 4.48 16.25 11.09
N LEU A 63 5.56 16.31 11.87
CA LEU A 63 5.95 15.23 12.79
C LEU A 63 4.89 15.01 13.88
N PHE A 64 4.36 16.09 14.45
CA PHE A 64 3.30 16.03 15.43
C PHE A 64 1.99 15.52 14.83
N LEU A 65 1.62 15.95 13.62
CA LEU A 65 0.44 15.50 12.88
C LEU A 65 0.57 14.03 12.47
N THR A 66 1.73 13.58 12.00
CA THR A 66 1.97 12.17 11.67
C THR A 66 1.97 11.28 12.92
N MET A 67 2.51 11.76 14.04
CA MET A 67 2.42 11.10 15.35
C MET A 67 0.97 11.05 15.85
N LEU A 68 0.22 12.16 15.76
CA LEU A 68 -1.20 12.25 16.11
C LEU A 68 -2.05 11.35 15.22
N ILE A 69 -1.79 11.35 13.91
CA ILE A 69 -2.44 10.44 12.96
C ILE A 69 -2.09 9.01 13.31
N ALA A 70 -0.85 8.66 13.65
CA ALA A 70 -0.47 7.31 14.04
C ALA A 70 -1.15 6.84 15.34
N ILE A 71 -1.24 7.71 16.35
CA ILE A 71 -1.90 7.45 17.63
C ILE A 71 -3.43 7.38 17.45
N ALA A 72 -4.01 8.33 16.71
CA ALA A 72 -5.42 8.34 16.34
C ALA A 72 -5.75 7.12 15.49
N HIS A 73 -4.92 6.73 14.51
CA HIS A 73 -5.11 5.50 13.74
C HIS A 73 -5.06 4.27 14.63
N ARG A 74 -4.17 4.22 15.64
CA ARG A 74 -4.11 3.11 16.60
C ARG A 74 -5.39 3.02 17.44
N ARG A 75 -5.87 4.16 17.95
CA ARG A 75 -7.11 4.26 18.75
C ARG A 75 -8.37 4.00 17.92
N VAL A 76 -8.40 4.48 16.69
CA VAL A 76 -9.54 4.35 15.77
C VAL A 76 -9.59 2.96 15.13
N LYS A 77 -8.44 2.28 14.94
CA LYS A 77 -8.38 0.85 14.58
C LYS A 77 -9.01 -0.08 15.62
N GLN A 78 -9.15 0.35 16.88
CA GLN A 78 -9.83 -0.42 17.92
C GLN A 78 -11.36 -0.29 17.86
N LYS A 79 -11.90 0.69 17.12
CA LYS A 79 -13.36 0.84 16.97
C LYS A 79 -13.89 -0.03 15.81
N PRO A 80 -14.83 -0.95 16.07
CA PRO A 80 -15.36 -1.89 15.07
C PRO A 80 -16.07 -1.19 13.89
N SER A 81 -16.71 -0.04 14.14
CA SER A 81 -17.40 0.76 13.11
C SER A 81 -16.45 1.41 12.10
N TRP A 82 -15.23 1.77 12.50
CA TRP A 82 -14.24 2.34 11.58
C TRP A 82 -13.52 1.26 10.76
N GLN A 83 -13.38 0.04 11.31
CA GLN A 83 -12.93 -1.12 10.53
C GLN A 83 -13.92 -1.43 9.39
N ALA A 84 -15.23 -1.37 9.64
CA ALA A 84 -16.25 -1.60 8.63
C ALA A 84 -16.29 -0.50 7.54
N GLN A 85 -16.20 0.78 7.92
CA GLN A 85 -16.18 1.90 6.95
C GLN A 85 -14.88 1.94 6.15
N ARG A 86 -13.73 1.72 6.79
CA ARG A 86 -12.43 1.65 6.11
C ARG A 86 -12.34 0.44 5.20
N GLN A 87 -13.00 -0.68 5.53
CA GLN A 87 -13.14 -1.79 4.61
C GLN A 87 -13.95 -1.42 3.39
N ARG A 88 -15.10 -0.76 3.52
CA ARG A 88 -15.88 -0.28 2.37
C ARG A 88 -15.08 0.70 1.50
N LEU A 89 -14.27 1.57 2.11
CA LEU A 89 -13.44 2.53 1.38
C LEU A 89 -12.22 1.89 0.70
N LEU A 90 -11.53 0.95 1.37
CA LEU A 90 -10.40 0.20 0.81
C LEU A 90 -10.83 -0.79 -0.28
N LEU A 91 -12.02 -1.37 -0.16
CA LEU A 91 -12.61 -2.24 -1.20
C LEU A 91 -13.04 -1.45 -2.43
N ARG A 92 -13.18 -0.11 -2.34
CA ARG A 92 -13.44 0.77 -3.50
C ARG A 92 -12.18 1.15 -4.28
N LEU A 93 -10.98 0.93 -3.74
CA LEU A 93 -9.73 1.08 -4.49
C LEU A 93 -9.47 -0.23 -5.27
N PRO A 94 -9.66 -0.25 -6.61
CA PRO A 94 -9.73 -1.49 -7.39
C PRO A 94 -8.46 -2.35 -7.33
N VAL A 95 -7.31 -1.71 -7.11
CA VAL A 95 -6.01 -2.38 -7.03
C VAL A 95 -5.76 -2.99 -5.64
N MET A 96 -6.02 -2.22 -4.57
CA MET A 96 -5.75 -2.66 -3.21
C MET A 96 -6.82 -3.64 -2.68
N GLY A 97 -8.07 -3.49 -3.13
CA GLY A 97 -9.17 -4.39 -2.79
C GLY A 97 -8.95 -5.82 -3.28
N ARG A 98 -8.43 -5.99 -4.52
CA ARG A 98 -8.09 -7.31 -5.08
C ARG A 98 -6.97 -8.00 -4.29
N LEU A 99 -5.94 -7.25 -3.89
CA LEU A 99 -4.82 -7.79 -3.12
C LEU A 99 -5.27 -8.24 -1.71
N ILE A 100 -6.07 -7.41 -1.02
CA ILE A 100 -6.59 -7.74 0.31
C ILE A 100 -7.54 -8.95 0.24
N ARG A 101 -8.42 -9.00 -0.76
CA ARG A 101 -9.32 -10.14 -1.00
C ARG A 101 -8.53 -11.41 -1.28
N GLY A 102 -7.53 -11.36 -2.17
CA GLY A 102 -6.65 -12.49 -2.48
C GLY A 102 -5.92 -13.00 -1.24
N GLN A 103 -5.37 -12.10 -0.41
CA GLN A 103 -4.70 -12.46 0.83
C GLN A 103 -5.64 -13.15 1.82
N LYS A 104 -6.88 -12.66 1.94
CA LYS A 104 -7.88 -13.26 2.83
C LYS A 104 -8.35 -14.62 2.34
N LEU A 105 -8.61 -14.77 1.05
CA LEU A 105 -8.94 -16.06 0.44
C LEU A 105 -7.80 -17.07 0.62
N ALA A 106 -6.55 -16.66 0.36
CA ALA A 106 -5.38 -17.52 0.58
C ALA A 106 -5.30 -17.99 2.05
N GLN A 107 -5.51 -17.08 3.00
CA GLN A 107 -5.53 -17.41 4.43
C GLN A 107 -6.64 -18.41 4.77
N ILE A 108 -7.88 -18.15 4.31
CA ILE A 108 -9.05 -19.00 4.58
C ILE A 108 -8.81 -20.42 4.04
N PHE A 109 -8.45 -20.54 2.76
CA PHE A 109 -8.21 -21.84 2.13
C PHE A 109 -7.01 -22.57 2.74
N THR A 110 -5.97 -21.85 3.18
CA THR A 110 -4.83 -22.47 3.87
C THR A 110 -5.28 -23.10 5.19
N VAL A 111 -6.05 -22.38 6.01
CA VAL A 111 -6.56 -22.92 7.28
C VAL A 111 -7.46 -24.13 7.01
N LEU A 112 -8.42 -24.02 6.09
CA LEU A 112 -9.32 -25.11 5.74
C LEU A 112 -8.60 -26.34 5.19
N ALA A 113 -7.59 -26.14 4.32
CA ALA A 113 -6.78 -27.24 3.80
C ALA A 113 -6.01 -27.95 4.91
N LEU A 114 -5.37 -27.20 5.81
CA LEU A 114 -4.61 -27.77 6.93
C LEU A 114 -5.53 -28.57 7.89
N THR A 115 -6.70 -28.04 8.21
CA THR A 115 -7.64 -28.72 9.11
C THR A 115 -8.22 -29.98 8.46
N GLN A 116 -8.55 -29.91 7.16
CA GLN A 116 -9.08 -31.06 6.43
C GLN A 116 -8.03 -32.16 6.26
N SER A 117 -6.78 -31.81 5.94
CA SER A 117 -5.67 -32.76 5.88
C SER A 117 -5.33 -33.38 7.24
N ALA A 118 -5.65 -32.69 8.35
CA ALA A 118 -5.51 -33.21 9.70
C ALA A 118 -6.70 -34.11 10.13
N GLY A 119 -7.70 -34.32 9.27
CA GLY A 119 -8.90 -35.10 9.58
C GLY A 119 -9.88 -34.40 10.53
N ILE A 120 -9.74 -33.09 10.73
CA ILE A 120 -10.65 -32.30 11.57
C ILE A 120 -11.96 -32.09 10.79
N PRO A 121 -13.15 -32.18 11.44
CA PRO A 121 -14.43 -31.90 10.80
C PRO A 121 -14.46 -30.52 10.13
N PHE A 122 -15.04 -30.43 8.93
CA PHE A 122 -15.04 -29.20 8.12
C PHE A 122 -15.62 -27.98 8.87
N LEU A 123 -16.71 -28.16 9.62
CA LEU A 123 -17.33 -27.10 10.43
C LEU A 123 -16.35 -26.53 11.46
N GLN A 124 -15.59 -27.38 12.16
CA GLN A 124 -14.59 -26.96 13.15
C GLN A 124 -13.36 -26.31 12.49
N GLY A 125 -12.98 -26.79 11.30
CA GLY A 125 -11.98 -26.13 10.47
C GLY A 125 -12.42 -24.73 10.00
N LEU A 126 -13.71 -24.57 9.71
CA LEU A 126 -14.30 -23.29 9.33
C LEU A 126 -14.36 -22.31 10.51
N GLU A 127 -14.67 -22.75 11.73
CA GLU A 127 -14.54 -21.95 12.95
C GLU A 127 -13.09 -21.46 13.14
N SER A 128 -12.11 -22.36 12.99
CA SER A 128 -10.69 -22.00 13.06
C SER A 128 -10.30 -20.96 12.00
N ALA A 129 -10.86 -21.07 10.79
CA ALA A 129 -10.66 -20.09 9.74
C ALA A 129 -11.29 -18.73 10.11
N ILE A 130 -12.49 -18.72 10.68
CA ILE A 130 -13.18 -17.50 11.17
C ILE A 130 -12.33 -16.80 12.23
N ASP A 131 -11.82 -17.52 13.22
CA ASP A 131 -11.03 -16.95 14.32
C ASP A 131 -9.67 -16.41 13.86
N SER A 132 -9.08 -17.02 12.83
CA SER A 132 -7.84 -16.54 12.22
C SER A 132 -8.01 -15.18 11.51
N LEU A 133 -9.24 -14.79 11.18
CA LEU A 133 -9.53 -13.58 10.43
C LEU A 133 -9.72 -12.38 11.37
N GLY A 134 -8.74 -11.48 11.41
CA GLY A 134 -8.90 -10.16 12.05
C GLY A 134 -9.79 -9.17 11.27
N CYS A 135 -10.83 -9.65 10.56
CA CYS A 135 -11.62 -8.88 9.61
C CYS A 135 -13.12 -9.18 9.77
N PRO A 136 -13.92 -8.25 10.34
CA PRO A 136 -15.35 -8.48 10.60
C PRO A 136 -16.17 -8.86 9.37
N TYR A 137 -15.86 -8.27 8.20
CA TYR A 137 -16.56 -8.59 6.94
C TYR A 137 -16.45 -10.08 6.57
N TRP A 138 -15.23 -10.62 6.53
CA TRP A 138 -14.99 -12.01 6.14
C TRP A 138 -15.44 -12.98 7.24
N SER A 139 -15.28 -12.60 8.51
CA SER A 139 -15.82 -13.36 9.64
C SER A 139 -17.34 -13.53 9.49
N GLN A 140 -18.09 -12.44 9.28
CA GLN A 140 -19.54 -12.50 9.09
C GLN A 140 -19.95 -13.36 7.88
N ARG A 141 -19.24 -13.26 6.75
CA ARG A 141 -19.53 -14.08 5.56
C ARG A 141 -19.28 -15.57 5.81
N LEU A 142 -18.19 -15.92 6.48
CA LEU A 142 -17.90 -17.31 6.82
C LEU A 142 -18.84 -17.85 7.90
N THR A 143 -19.30 -17.02 8.84
CA THR A 143 -20.35 -17.41 9.80
C THR A 143 -21.67 -17.75 9.08
N GLN A 144 -22.03 -17.00 8.03
CA GLN A 144 -23.18 -17.34 7.17
C GLN A 144 -22.99 -18.71 6.50
N VAL A 145 -21.79 -18.94 5.92
CA VAL A 145 -21.43 -20.24 5.33
C VAL A 145 -21.53 -21.37 6.35
N HIS A 146 -21.03 -21.15 7.56
CA HIS A 146 -21.09 -22.12 8.66
C HIS A 146 -22.53 -22.50 9.00
N GLN A 147 -23.43 -21.51 9.12
CA GLN A 147 -24.84 -21.74 9.40
C GLN A 147 -25.54 -22.53 8.27
N GLU A 148 -25.22 -22.21 7.01
CA GLU A 148 -25.81 -22.93 5.87
C GLU A 148 -25.35 -24.40 5.81
N ILE A 149 -24.09 -24.67 6.10
CA ILE A 149 -23.55 -26.04 6.14
C ILE A 149 -24.13 -26.80 7.33
N ALA A 150 -24.25 -26.16 8.50
CA ALA A 150 -24.89 -26.75 9.67
C ALA A 150 -26.38 -27.08 9.43
N ALA A 151 -27.04 -26.33 8.54
CA ALA A 151 -28.41 -26.61 8.10
C ALA A 151 -28.50 -27.75 7.05
N GLY A 152 -27.39 -28.36 6.65
CA GLY A 152 -27.33 -29.48 5.71
C GLY A 152 -27.15 -29.09 4.25
N ASN A 153 -26.89 -27.81 3.94
CA ASN A 153 -26.58 -27.41 2.58
C ASN A 153 -25.16 -27.84 2.19
N PRO A 154 -24.93 -28.21 0.91
CA PRO A 154 -23.59 -28.58 0.45
C PRO A 154 -22.66 -27.35 0.49
N VAL A 155 -21.37 -27.61 0.75
CA VAL A 155 -20.34 -26.58 0.96
C VAL A 155 -20.24 -25.64 -0.23
N TRP A 156 -20.28 -26.17 -1.46
CA TRP A 156 -20.20 -25.33 -2.66
C TRP A 156 -21.37 -24.34 -2.76
N LEU A 157 -22.57 -24.73 -2.29
CA LEU A 157 -23.76 -23.88 -2.32
C LEU A 157 -23.66 -22.78 -1.26
N ALA A 158 -23.22 -23.15 -0.05
CA ALA A 158 -23.00 -22.20 1.03
C ALA A 158 -21.99 -21.11 0.65
N LEU A 159 -20.88 -21.50 0.01
CA LEU A 159 -19.90 -20.54 -0.51
C LEU A 159 -20.50 -19.67 -1.63
N LYS A 160 -21.30 -20.24 -2.54
CA LYS A 160 -21.93 -19.50 -3.65
C LYS A 160 -22.82 -18.37 -3.16
N ASN A 161 -23.57 -18.58 -2.07
CA ASN A 161 -24.51 -17.59 -1.53
C ASN A 161 -23.83 -16.31 -1.01
N THR A 162 -22.54 -16.38 -0.66
CA THR A 162 -21.79 -15.20 -0.21
C THR A 162 -21.37 -14.26 -1.35
N GLN A 163 -21.40 -14.70 -2.61
CA GLN A 163 -20.92 -13.97 -3.81
C GLN A 163 -19.45 -13.50 -3.77
N GLU A 164 -18.67 -13.97 -2.79
CA GLU A 164 -17.27 -13.59 -2.61
C GLU A 164 -16.26 -14.57 -3.22
N PHE A 165 -16.73 -15.69 -3.77
CA PHE A 165 -15.90 -16.73 -4.36
C PHE A 165 -16.00 -16.73 -5.89
N SER A 166 -14.86 -16.97 -6.55
CA SER A 166 -14.78 -17.08 -8.01
C SER A 166 -15.52 -18.33 -8.50
N PRO A 167 -16.05 -18.36 -9.74
CA PRO A 167 -16.58 -19.58 -10.35
C PRO A 167 -15.62 -20.77 -10.26
N LEU A 168 -14.31 -20.53 -10.40
CA LEU A 168 -13.26 -21.54 -10.25
C LEU A 168 -13.24 -22.14 -8.84
N CYS A 169 -13.38 -21.31 -7.80
CA CYS A 169 -13.45 -21.77 -6.41
C CYS A 169 -14.65 -22.69 -6.20
N LEU A 170 -15.82 -22.27 -6.67
CA LEU A 170 -17.05 -23.02 -6.51
C LEU A 170 -16.99 -24.38 -7.23
N GLN A 171 -16.39 -24.41 -8.43
CA GLN A 171 -16.23 -25.64 -9.19
C GLN A 171 -15.26 -26.62 -8.51
N LEU A 172 -14.11 -26.15 -8.03
CA LEU A 172 -13.15 -27.00 -7.33
C LEU A 172 -13.70 -27.55 -6.02
N VAL A 173 -14.41 -26.72 -5.25
CA VAL A 173 -15.08 -27.19 -4.02
C VAL A 173 -16.18 -28.20 -4.34
N ARG A 174 -17.01 -27.94 -5.36
CA ARG A 174 -18.07 -28.88 -5.77
C ARG A 174 -17.50 -30.24 -6.19
N THR A 175 -16.43 -30.25 -6.98
CA THR A 175 -15.77 -31.49 -7.38
C THR A 175 -15.11 -32.19 -6.20
N GLY A 176 -14.46 -31.44 -5.30
CA GLY A 176 -13.85 -31.99 -4.09
C GLY A 176 -14.86 -32.60 -3.13
N GLU A 177 -16.00 -31.95 -2.94
CA GLU A 177 -17.11 -32.44 -2.11
C GLU A 177 -17.74 -33.71 -2.71
N ALA A 178 -17.97 -33.75 -4.02
CA ALA A 178 -18.56 -34.91 -4.70
C ALA A 178 -17.61 -36.14 -4.76
N SER A 179 -16.29 -35.91 -4.78
CA SER A 179 -15.28 -36.96 -4.87
C SER A 179 -14.62 -37.31 -3.53
N GLY A 180 -14.98 -36.62 -2.45
CA GLY A 180 -14.34 -36.78 -1.14
C GLY A 180 -12.89 -36.26 -1.06
N SER A 181 -12.42 -35.53 -2.07
CA SER A 181 -11.05 -34.99 -2.17
C SER A 181 -10.96 -33.49 -1.83
N LEU A 182 -11.78 -33.06 -0.86
CA LEU A 182 -11.91 -31.65 -0.50
C LEU A 182 -10.59 -31.06 0.03
N ASP A 183 -9.79 -31.84 0.73
CA ASP A 183 -8.44 -31.50 1.19
C ASP A 183 -7.52 -31.09 0.03
N ILE A 184 -7.47 -31.88 -1.03
CA ILE A 184 -6.65 -31.62 -2.22
C ILE A 184 -7.14 -30.36 -2.93
N MET A 185 -8.47 -30.22 -3.09
CA MET A 185 -9.06 -29.06 -3.78
C MET A 185 -8.86 -27.76 -2.99
N LEU A 186 -8.99 -27.79 -1.67
CA LEU A 186 -8.71 -26.65 -0.79
C LEU A 186 -7.22 -26.27 -0.83
N HIS A 187 -6.32 -27.25 -0.86
CA HIS A 187 -4.88 -27.01 -0.98
C HIS A 187 -4.54 -26.32 -2.32
N ASN A 188 -5.12 -26.79 -3.42
CA ASN A 188 -4.97 -26.18 -4.74
C ASN A 188 -5.50 -24.73 -4.75
N LEU A 189 -6.63 -24.46 -4.09
CA LEU A 189 -7.17 -23.11 -3.95
C LEU A 189 -6.28 -22.20 -3.09
N ALA A 190 -5.77 -22.71 -1.98
CA ALA A 190 -4.84 -22.00 -1.11
C ALA A 190 -3.59 -21.57 -1.88
N ARG A 191 -3.00 -22.52 -2.63
CA ARG A 191 -1.83 -22.28 -3.49
C ARG A 191 -2.15 -21.26 -4.59
N HIS A 192 -3.22 -21.45 -5.35
CA HIS A 192 -3.62 -20.56 -6.43
C HIS A 192 -3.81 -19.11 -5.94
N HIS A 193 -4.53 -18.92 -4.83
CA HIS A 193 -4.75 -17.59 -4.28
C HIS A 193 -3.47 -16.97 -3.68
N SER A 194 -2.62 -17.79 -3.05
CA SER A 194 -1.33 -17.32 -2.52
C SER A 194 -0.41 -16.84 -3.63
N GLU A 195 -0.20 -17.66 -4.68
CA GLU A 195 0.62 -17.33 -5.84
C GLU A 195 0.09 -16.11 -6.59
N THR A 196 -1.23 -16.05 -6.83
CA THR A 196 -1.86 -14.88 -7.49
C THR A 196 -1.67 -13.61 -6.67
N THR A 197 -1.84 -13.70 -5.34
CA THR A 197 -1.66 -12.53 -4.46
C THR A 197 -0.21 -12.07 -4.40
N LEU A 198 0.75 -13.01 -4.39
CA LEU A 198 2.17 -12.71 -4.44
C LEU A 198 2.54 -12.06 -5.78
N ALA A 199 2.11 -12.62 -6.90
CA ALA A 199 2.35 -12.05 -8.23
C ALA A 199 1.76 -10.64 -8.37
N LEU A 200 0.55 -10.40 -7.85
CA LEU A 200 -0.03 -9.05 -7.82
C LEU A 200 0.80 -8.09 -6.95
N ALA A 201 1.29 -8.55 -5.80
CA ALA A 201 2.15 -7.73 -4.94
C ALA A 201 3.49 -7.38 -5.62
N ASP A 202 4.10 -8.34 -6.29
CA ASP A 202 5.38 -8.17 -6.98
C ASP A 202 5.22 -7.26 -8.21
N ASN A 203 4.13 -7.41 -8.98
CA ASN A 203 3.80 -6.50 -10.09
C ASN A 203 3.57 -5.06 -9.62
N LEU A 204 2.91 -4.87 -8.48
CA LEU A 204 2.75 -3.53 -7.91
C LEU A 204 4.09 -2.97 -7.45
N ALA A 205 4.96 -3.80 -6.88
CA ALA A 205 6.29 -3.39 -6.46
C ALA A 205 7.18 -3.02 -7.67
N SER A 206 7.13 -3.79 -8.76
CA SER A 206 7.92 -3.51 -9.97
C SER A 206 7.45 -2.24 -10.69
N LEU A 207 6.17 -1.88 -10.63
CA LEU A 207 5.68 -0.60 -11.15
C LEU A 207 6.06 0.61 -10.29
N LEU A 208 6.28 0.42 -8.99
CA LEU A 208 6.74 1.48 -8.11
C LEU A 208 8.16 1.94 -8.47
N GLU A 209 9.02 1.05 -8.97
CA GLU A 209 10.41 1.40 -9.29
C GLU A 209 10.53 2.44 -10.43
N PRO A 210 9.94 2.24 -11.63
CA PRO A 210 9.94 3.25 -12.68
C PRO A 210 9.27 4.55 -12.26
N ALA A 211 8.16 4.46 -11.52
CA ALA A 211 7.45 5.64 -11.02
C ALA A 211 8.34 6.47 -10.08
N LEU A 212 9.07 5.81 -9.17
CA LEU A 212 10.00 6.48 -8.24
C LEU A 212 11.18 7.10 -8.98
N LEU A 213 11.72 6.45 -10.02
CA LEU A 213 12.79 7.02 -10.84
C LEU A 213 12.32 8.28 -11.57
N ILE A 214 11.12 8.26 -12.15
CA ILE A 214 10.53 9.45 -12.81
C ILE A 214 10.33 10.58 -11.80
N ILE A 215 9.76 10.29 -10.64
CA ILE A 215 9.53 11.29 -9.59
C ILE A 215 10.86 11.87 -9.09
N THR A 216 11.85 11.02 -8.81
CA THR A 216 13.17 11.44 -8.31
C THR A 216 13.92 12.25 -9.36
N GLY A 217 13.88 11.81 -10.62
CA GLY A 217 14.48 12.53 -11.75
C GLY A 217 13.83 13.89 -11.97
N LEU A 218 12.51 13.99 -11.85
CA LEU A 218 11.79 15.27 -11.95
C LEU A 218 12.18 16.21 -10.81
N ILE A 219 12.25 15.70 -9.58
CA ILE A 219 12.63 16.49 -8.40
C ILE A 219 14.07 17.01 -8.55
N ILE A 220 15.03 16.10 -8.81
CA ILE A 220 16.46 16.48 -8.96
C ILE A 220 16.65 17.38 -10.17
N GLY A 221 16.02 17.07 -11.31
CA GLY A 221 16.10 17.87 -12.53
C GLY A 221 15.56 19.29 -12.32
N THR A 222 14.40 19.43 -11.68
CA THR A 222 13.84 20.75 -11.33
C THR A 222 14.78 21.51 -10.40
N LEU A 223 15.38 20.82 -9.43
CA LEU A 223 16.31 21.42 -8.48
C LEU A 223 17.59 21.91 -9.17
N VAL A 224 18.17 21.10 -10.06
CA VAL A 224 19.35 21.47 -10.86
C VAL A 224 19.04 22.68 -11.74
N VAL A 225 17.93 22.68 -12.48
CA VAL A 225 17.54 23.84 -13.30
C VAL A 225 17.35 25.09 -12.44
N ALA A 226 16.70 24.96 -11.29
CA ALA A 226 16.56 26.08 -10.36
C ALA A 226 17.92 26.59 -9.86
N MET A 227 18.96 25.76 -9.77
CA MET A 227 20.31 26.18 -9.37
C MET A 227 21.13 26.79 -10.49
N TYR A 228 21.00 26.30 -11.72
CA TYR A 228 21.76 26.82 -12.85
C TYR A 228 21.14 28.07 -13.48
N LEU A 229 19.80 28.16 -13.53
CA LEU A 229 19.11 29.33 -14.10
C LEU A 229 19.60 30.65 -13.48
N PRO A 230 19.75 30.79 -12.16
CA PRO A 230 20.37 31.96 -11.56
C PRO A 230 21.77 32.29 -12.15
N ILE A 231 22.67 31.31 -12.26
CA ILE A 231 24.03 31.54 -12.76
C ILE A 231 24.02 32.22 -14.15
N PHE A 232 23.13 31.79 -15.05
CA PHE A 232 22.97 32.41 -16.36
C PHE A 232 22.51 33.87 -16.26
N HIS A 233 21.51 34.16 -15.43
CA HIS A 233 21.03 35.53 -15.22
C HIS A 233 22.07 36.45 -14.56
N LEU A 234 22.95 35.90 -13.71
CA LEU A 234 24.11 36.64 -13.18
C LEU A 234 25.13 36.95 -14.27
N GLY A 235 25.41 35.99 -15.16
CA GLY A 235 26.27 36.21 -16.33
C GLY A 235 25.74 37.29 -17.27
N ASP A 236 24.42 37.31 -17.52
CA ASP A 236 23.77 38.34 -18.33
C ASP A 236 23.82 39.72 -17.64
N ALA A 237 23.58 39.79 -16.32
CA ALA A 237 23.68 41.02 -15.56
C ALA A 237 25.11 41.58 -15.52
N MET A 238 26.14 40.73 -15.52
CA MET A 238 27.54 41.13 -15.56
C MET A 238 28.04 41.47 -16.97
N SER A 239 27.52 40.83 -18.01
CA SER A 239 27.88 41.09 -19.42
C SER A 239 27.11 42.25 -20.06
N GLY A 240 25.95 42.62 -19.51
CA GLY A 240 25.16 43.80 -19.91
C GLY A 240 25.59 45.13 -19.28
N MET A 241 26.67 45.15 -18.48
CA MET A 241 27.32 46.37 -17.98
C MET A 241 28.49 46.83 -18.87
N GLY A 242 28.36 46.61 -20.19
CA GLY A 242 29.25 47.14 -21.24
C GLY A 242 28.46 47.92 -22.28
#